data_AF-A0A1D6H0M3-F1
#
_entry.id   AF-A0A1D6H0M3-F1
#
_cell.length_a   1.000
_cell.length_b   1.000
_cell.length_c   1.000
_cell.angle_alpha   90.00
_cell.angle_beta   90.00
_cell.angle_gamma   90.00
#
_symmetry.space_group_name_H-M   'P 1'
#
loop_
_entity.id
_entity.type
_entity.pdbx_description
1 polymer ?
#
loop_
_entity_poly.entity_id
_entity_poly.type
_entity_poly.pdbx_seq_one_letter_code
_entity_poly.pdbx_strand_id
1 'polypeptide(L)'
;MFKANKAGNKISWGMSGKEADPAALFRLYINYGRHAEATNLLVEYLESFASSRPVDVLHRKKMSAVWFPYTAVERLWCQLGEMQRAGHSVDQCDRLKKLLHGALMSHLQQVVVDSDDVLSSVGDGQGMEDQSS
;
A
#
# COMPACT_ATOMS: atom_id res chain seq x y z
N MET A 1 -38.21 10.09 -1.72
CA MET A 1 -37.33 9.13 -1.01
C MET A 1 -36.42 8.47 -2.04
N PHE A 2 -35.18 8.93 -2.17
CA PHE A 2 -34.20 8.32 -3.06
C PHE A 2 -33.43 7.24 -2.30
N LYS A 3 -33.60 5.98 -2.72
CA LYS A 3 -32.81 4.84 -2.24
C LYS A 3 -31.45 4.89 -2.96
N ALA A 4 -30.40 5.23 -2.24
CA ALA A 4 -29.03 5.09 -2.71
C ALA A 4 -28.58 3.64 -2.49
N ASN A 5 -28.49 2.85 -3.57
CA ASN A 5 -27.78 1.59 -3.55
C ASN A 5 -26.27 1.88 -3.53
N LYS A 6 -25.61 1.50 -2.44
CA LYS A 6 -24.15 1.55 -2.27
C LYS A 6 -23.51 0.46 -3.13
N ALA A 7 -23.42 0.71 -4.43
CA ALA A 7 -22.56 -0.07 -5.32
C ALA A 7 -21.11 0.30 -5.00
N GLY A 8 -20.35 -0.66 -4.49
CA GLY A 8 -18.91 -0.50 -4.26
C GLY A 8 -18.23 -0.07 -5.56
N ASN A 9 -17.43 0.99 -5.49
CA ASN A 9 -16.57 1.45 -6.57
C ASN A 9 -15.60 0.33 -6.96
N LYS A 10 -16.00 -0.53 -7.90
CA LYS A 10 -15.07 -1.29 -8.72
C LYS A 10 -14.57 -0.33 -9.79
N ILE A 11 -13.37 0.19 -9.59
CA ILE A 11 -12.69 1.07 -10.55
C ILE A 11 -12.49 0.25 -11.83
N SER A 12 -13.31 0.49 -12.85
CA SER A 12 -13.14 -0.11 -14.17
C SER A 12 -12.03 0.65 -14.90
N TRP A 13 -10.80 0.15 -14.80
CA TRP A 13 -9.66 0.63 -15.58
C TRP A 13 -9.86 0.21 -17.05
N GLY A 14 -10.36 1.13 -17.87
CA GLY A 14 -10.68 0.89 -19.27
C GLY A 14 -9.48 0.98 -20.22
N MET A 15 -9.60 0.22 -21.32
CA MET A 15 -8.80 0.21 -22.57
C MET A 15 -7.50 -0.61 -22.57
N SER A 16 -7.66 -1.87 -23.02
CA SER A 16 -6.69 -2.78 -23.66
C SER A 16 -5.22 -2.34 -23.73
N GLY A 17 -4.36 -3.00 -22.95
CA GLY A 17 -2.92 -3.07 -23.20
C GLY A 17 -2.06 -3.29 -21.96
N LYS A 18 -2.13 -4.49 -21.35
CA LYS A 18 -1.50 -4.85 -20.06
C LYS A 18 -1.97 -3.93 -18.90
N GLU A 19 -2.28 -4.53 -17.77
CA GLU A 19 -2.62 -3.79 -16.55
C GLU A 19 -1.52 -2.75 -16.28
N ALA A 20 -1.89 -1.47 -16.14
CA ALA A 20 -0.92 -0.40 -15.99
C ALA A 20 -0.11 -0.64 -14.72
N ASP A 21 1.20 -0.85 -14.85
CA ASP A 21 2.09 -1.10 -13.71
C ASP A 21 2.11 0.14 -12.81
N PRO A 22 1.49 0.10 -11.63
CA PRO A 22 1.42 1.29 -10.80
C PRO A 22 2.78 1.62 -10.18
N ALA A 23 3.72 0.67 -10.09
CA ALA A 23 5.10 0.95 -9.71
C ALA A 23 5.81 1.76 -10.81
N ALA A 24 5.47 1.55 -12.09
CA ALA A 24 5.91 2.43 -13.18
C ALA A 24 5.28 3.82 -13.07
N LEU A 25 3.98 3.92 -12.74
CA LEU A 25 3.30 5.21 -12.54
C LEU A 25 3.89 6.00 -11.36
N PHE A 26 4.17 5.33 -10.23
CA PHE A 26 4.81 5.94 -9.06
C PHE A 26 6.20 6.48 -9.41
N ARG A 27 7.02 5.69 -10.11
CA ARG A 27 8.33 6.12 -10.62
C ARG A 27 8.20 7.31 -11.58
N LEU A 28 7.17 7.32 -12.43
CA LEU A 28 6.89 8.43 -13.33
C LEU A 28 6.62 9.72 -12.53
N TYR A 29 5.72 9.67 -11.53
CA TYR A 29 5.41 10.84 -10.72
C TYR A 29 6.63 11.43 -9.99
N ILE A 30 7.49 10.57 -9.46
CA ILE A 30 8.77 10.98 -8.85
C ILE A 30 9.68 11.66 -9.87
N ASN A 31 9.87 11.04 -11.04
CA ASN A 31 10.77 11.56 -12.07
C ASN A 31 10.33 12.91 -12.64
N TYR A 32 9.01 13.18 -12.66
CA TYR A 32 8.45 14.46 -13.12
C TYR A 32 8.24 15.48 -11.99
N GLY A 33 8.69 15.20 -10.76
CA GLY A 33 8.56 16.11 -9.63
C GLY A 33 7.12 16.29 -9.13
N ARG A 34 6.21 15.37 -9.47
CA ARG A 34 4.82 15.34 -8.98
C ARG A 34 4.75 14.68 -7.61
N HIS A 35 5.48 15.23 -6.64
CA HIS A 35 5.68 14.63 -5.32
C HIS A 35 4.35 14.41 -4.55
N ALA A 36 3.40 15.33 -4.67
CA ALA A 36 2.10 15.19 -4.01
C ALA A 36 1.32 13.97 -4.53
N GLU A 37 1.37 13.72 -5.83
CA GLU A 37 0.66 12.62 -6.46
C GLU A 37 1.37 11.30 -6.27
N ALA A 38 2.71 11.30 -6.26
CA ALA A 38 3.49 10.15 -5.84
C ALA A 38 3.12 9.72 -4.41
N THR A 39 3.08 10.67 -3.47
CA THR A 39 2.68 10.39 -2.09
C THR A 39 1.24 9.88 -2.00
N ASN A 40 0.28 10.51 -2.68
CA ASN A 40 -1.12 10.07 -2.64
C ASN A 40 -1.28 8.67 -3.23
N LEU A 41 -0.65 8.38 -4.36
CA LEU A 41 -0.70 7.05 -4.99
C LEU A 41 -0.17 5.96 -4.05
N LEU A 42 0.90 6.24 -3.32
CA LEU A 42 1.46 5.31 -2.34
C LEU A 42 0.54 5.15 -1.13
N VAL A 43 -0.04 6.23 -0.62
CA VAL A 43 -1.02 6.15 0.49
C VAL A 43 -2.23 5.32 0.07
N GLU A 44 -2.83 5.62 -1.08
CA GLU A 44 -3.99 4.89 -1.61
C GLU A 44 -3.69 3.40 -1.80
N TYR A 45 -2.47 3.05 -2.22
CA TYR A 45 -2.04 1.66 -2.32
C TYR A 45 -1.98 0.98 -0.95
N LEU A 46 -1.35 1.62 0.04
CA LEU A 46 -1.21 1.04 1.37
C LEU A 46 -2.58 0.90 2.05
N GLU A 47 -3.50 1.83 1.82
CA GLU A 47 -4.89 1.74 2.30
C GLU A 47 -5.71 0.67 1.55
N SER A 48 -5.48 0.51 0.24
CA SER A 48 -6.09 -0.57 -0.56
C SER A 48 -5.57 -1.94 -0.11
N PHE A 49 -4.28 -2.03 0.20
CA PHE A 49 -3.67 -3.20 0.82
C PHE A 49 -4.33 -3.50 2.18
N ALA A 50 -4.58 -2.46 2.97
CA ALA A 50 -5.23 -2.58 4.28
C ALA A 50 -6.66 -3.09 4.23
N SER A 51 -7.44 -2.63 3.25
CA SER A 51 -8.85 -2.96 3.09
C SER A 51 -9.14 -4.26 2.35
N SER A 52 -8.12 -4.90 1.77
CA SER A 52 -8.24 -6.17 1.05
C SER A 52 -8.60 -7.32 2.00
N ARG A 53 -9.46 -8.26 1.62
CA ARG A 53 -9.88 -9.36 2.51
C ARG A 53 -8.78 -10.42 2.71
N PRO A 54 -8.78 -11.19 3.81
CA PRO A 54 -7.79 -12.25 4.07
C PRO A 54 -7.71 -13.33 2.98
N VAL A 55 -8.81 -13.59 2.25
CA VAL A 55 -8.84 -14.56 1.14
C VAL A 55 -7.96 -14.14 -0.05
N ASP A 56 -7.60 -12.85 -0.11
CA ASP A 56 -6.76 -12.25 -1.14
C ASP A 56 -5.31 -12.04 -0.65
N VAL A 57 -4.89 -12.65 0.48
CA VAL A 57 -3.54 -12.51 1.07
C VAL A 57 -2.43 -13.01 0.13
N LEU A 58 -2.70 -14.02 -0.71
CA LEU A 58 -1.76 -14.43 -1.75
C LEU A 58 -1.60 -13.36 -2.84
N HIS A 59 -2.69 -12.65 -3.17
CA HIS A 59 -2.66 -11.48 -4.04
C HIS A 59 -1.92 -10.31 -3.36
N ARG A 60 -2.08 -10.10 -2.05
CA ARG A 60 -1.28 -9.13 -1.25
C ARG A 60 0.21 -9.40 -1.36
N LYS A 61 0.66 -10.65 -1.20
CA LYS A 61 2.10 -11.00 -1.26
C LYS A 61 2.69 -10.80 -2.65
N LYS A 62 1.90 -11.12 -3.70
CA LYS A 62 2.27 -10.85 -5.10
C LYS A 62 2.33 -9.36 -5.40
N MET A 63 1.39 -8.58 -4.86
CA MET A 63 1.41 -7.13 -4.96
C MET A 63 2.60 -6.56 -4.21
N SER A 64 2.78 -6.82 -2.91
CA SER A 64 3.94 -6.31 -2.13
C SER A 64 5.30 -6.65 -2.73
N ALA A 65 5.49 -7.86 -3.28
CA ALA A 65 6.75 -8.25 -3.94
C ALA A 65 7.00 -7.50 -5.27
N VAL A 66 5.95 -7.03 -5.94
CA VAL A 66 6.02 -6.29 -7.21
C VAL A 66 5.98 -4.77 -6.99
N TRP A 67 5.37 -4.29 -5.90
CA TRP A 67 4.97 -2.89 -5.70
C TRP A 67 5.77 -2.11 -4.66
N PHE A 68 6.75 -2.70 -3.98
CA PHE A 68 7.54 -1.94 -3.00
C PHE A 68 8.91 -1.55 -3.58
N PRO A 69 8.98 -0.55 -4.48
CA PRO A 69 10.25 0.03 -4.90
C PRO A 69 10.78 0.88 -3.74
N TYR A 70 11.36 0.24 -2.72
CA TYR A 70 11.94 0.92 -1.56
C TYR A 70 12.87 2.07 -1.98
N THR A 71 13.58 1.88 -3.09
CA THR A 71 14.44 2.90 -3.71
C THR A 71 13.68 4.11 -4.24
N ALA A 72 12.46 3.95 -4.75
CA ALA A 72 11.63 5.06 -5.20
C ALA A 72 10.96 5.78 -4.02
N VAL A 73 10.56 5.05 -2.97
CA VAL A 73 10.06 5.66 -1.73
C VAL A 73 11.14 6.49 -1.05
N GLU A 74 12.37 5.97 -0.98
CA GLU A 74 13.54 6.69 -0.47
C GLU A 74 13.85 7.93 -1.31
N ARG A 75 13.82 7.83 -2.64
CA ARG A 75 14.01 8.99 -3.54
C ARG A 75 12.98 10.08 -3.30
N LEU A 76 11.69 9.72 -3.18
CA LEU A 76 10.63 10.67 -2.86
C LEU A 76 10.90 11.38 -1.53
N TRP A 77 11.34 10.64 -0.51
CA TRP A 77 11.67 11.21 0.80
C TRP A 77 12.85 12.20 0.72
N CYS A 78 13.92 11.84 0.00
CA CYS A 78 15.08 12.69 -0.21
C CYS A 78 14.70 13.96 -0.98
N GLN A 79 13.93 13.86 -2.07
CA GLN A 79 13.48 15.02 -2.85
C GLN A 79 12.63 15.98 -2.02
N LEU A 80 11.72 15.47 -1.19
CA LEU A 80 10.95 16.30 -0.26
C LEU A 80 11.85 17.00 0.77
N GLY A 81 12.95 16.36 1.19
CA GLY A 81 13.96 16.96 2.06
C GLY A 81 14.80 18.03 1.39
N GLU A 82 15.20 17.82 0.14
CA GLU A 82 15.94 18.80 -0.66
C GLU A 82 15.08 20.04 -0.94
N MET A 83 13.81 19.86 -1.33
CA MET A 83 12.86 20.97 -1.52
C MET A 83 12.68 21.79 -0.25
N GLN A 84 12.55 21.11 0.90
CA GLN A 84 12.42 21.77 2.19
C GLN A 84 13.68 22.57 2.55
N ARG A 85 14.88 22.02 2.32
CA ARG A 85 16.16 22.72 2.54
C ARG A 85 16.35 23.90 1.60
N ALA A 86 15.83 23.81 0.37
CA ALA A 86 15.81 24.91 -0.59
C ALA A 86 14.79 26.01 -0.24
N GLY A 87 14.02 25.87 0.85
CA GLY A 87 13.01 26.83 1.28
C GLY A 87 11.73 26.81 0.44
N HIS A 88 11.59 25.85 -0.47
CA HIS A 88 10.41 25.75 -1.33
C HIS A 88 9.31 24.96 -0.62
N SER A 89 8.11 25.57 -0.53
CA SER A 89 6.88 24.91 -0.09
C SER A 89 7.06 24.05 1.18
N VAL A 90 7.76 24.58 2.20
CA VAL A 90 8.18 23.85 3.41
C VAL A 90 7.01 23.15 4.09
N ASP A 91 5.88 23.84 4.26
CA ASP A 91 4.67 23.28 4.88
C ASP A 91 4.08 22.12 4.08
N GLN A 92 4.12 22.20 2.74
CA GLN A 92 3.64 21.15 1.86
C GLN A 92 4.54 19.92 1.92
N CYS A 93 5.86 20.12 1.91
CA CYS A 93 6.84 19.05 2.06
C CYS A 93 6.68 18.34 3.41
N ASP A 94 6.50 19.08 4.50
CA ASP A 94 6.26 18.51 5.83
C ASP A 94 4.94 17.73 5.89
N ARG A 95 3.87 18.25 5.28
CA ARG A 95 2.60 17.54 5.19
C ARG A 95 2.74 16.22 4.45
N LEU A 96 3.40 16.22 3.29
CA LEU A 96 3.60 15.02 2.48
C LEU A 96 4.47 13.99 3.21
N LYS A 97 5.54 14.42 3.88
CA LYS A 97 6.37 13.53 4.71
C LYS A 97 5.58 12.91 5.86
N LYS A 98 4.75 13.68 6.55
CA LYS A 98 3.89 13.16 7.64
C LYS A 98 2.90 12.11 7.13
N LEU A 99 2.27 12.36 5.98
CA LEU A 99 1.37 11.40 5.34
C LEU A 99 2.10 10.11 4.96
N LEU A 100 3.26 10.25 4.31
CA LEU A 100 4.08 9.10 3.90
C LEU A 100 4.49 8.25 5.11
N HIS A 101 5.00 8.91 6.15
CA HIS A 101 5.44 8.23 7.36
C HIS A 101 4.27 7.51 8.05
N GLY A 102 3.12 8.17 8.18
CA GLY A 102 1.92 7.58 8.79
C GLY A 102 1.47 6.33 8.05
N ALA A 103 1.31 6.41 6.72
CA ALA A 103 0.85 5.28 5.92
C ALA A 103 1.83 4.10 5.95
N LEU A 104 3.15 4.37 5.89
CA LEU A 104 4.18 3.34 5.99
C LEU A 104 4.17 2.63 7.35
N MET A 105 4.04 3.38 8.45
CA MET A 105 3.96 2.79 9.79
C MET A 105 2.72 1.92 9.94
N SER A 106 1.55 2.39 9.49
CA SER A 106 0.32 1.61 9.50
C SER A 106 0.45 0.33 8.66
N HIS A 107 1.07 0.41 7.49
CA HIS A 107 1.31 -0.77 6.65
C HIS A 107 2.22 -1.80 7.34
N LEU A 108 3.35 -1.37 7.92
CA LEU A 108 4.26 -2.28 8.62
C LEU A 108 3.59 -2.95 9.82
N GLN A 109 2.81 -2.19 10.61
CA GLN A 109 2.03 -2.74 11.71
C GLN A 109 1.05 -3.80 11.22
N GLN A 110 0.36 -3.53 10.12
CA GLN A 110 -0.60 -4.48 9.57
C GLN A 110 0.07 -5.75 9.03
N VAL A 111 1.23 -5.63 8.37
CA VAL A 111 2.00 -6.79 7.90
C VAL A 111 2.44 -7.69 9.05
N VAL A 112 2.78 -7.11 10.21
CA VAL A 112 3.10 -7.88 11.43
C VAL A 112 1.86 -8.64 11.92
N VAL A 113 0.72 -7.96 12.08
CA VAL A 113 -0.55 -8.59 12.51
C VAL A 113 -0.97 -9.71 11.55
N ASP A 114 -0.94 -9.46 10.23
CA ASP A 114 -1.27 -10.45 9.21
C ASP A 114 -0.37 -11.69 9.30
N SER A 115 0.90 -11.52 9.70
CA SER A 115 1.85 -12.64 9.85
C SER A 115 1.55 -13.48 11.09
N ASP A 116 1.20 -12.85 12.21
CA ASP A 116 0.83 -13.53 13.45
C ASP A 116 -0.49 -14.31 13.31
N ASP A 117 -1.49 -13.73 12.61
CA ASP A 117 -2.76 -14.40 12.30
C ASP A 117 -2.55 -15.68 11.47
N VAL A 118 -1.62 -15.65 10.51
CA VAL A 118 -1.26 -16.84 9.71
C VAL A 118 -0.59 -17.91 10.58
N LEU A 119 0.31 -17.52 11.49
CA LEU A 119 1.01 -18.45 12.38
C LEU A 119 0.06 -19.13 13.37
N SER A 120 -0.90 -18.38 13.94
CA SER A 120 -1.91 -18.92 14.84
C SER A 120 -2.88 -19.88 14.14
N SER A 121 -3.31 -19.57 12.91
CA SER A 121 -4.16 -20.46 12.12
C SER A 121 -3.50 -21.79 11.71
N VAL A 122 -2.16 -21.86 11.69
CA VAL A 122 -1.41 -23.10 11.40
C VAL A 122 -1.22 -23.96 12.66
N GLY A 123 -1.22 -23.35 13.85
CA GLY A 123 -1.02 -24.04 15.12
C GLY A 123 -2.20 -24.91 15.58
N ASP A 124 -3.42 -24.64 15.12
CA ASP A 124 -4.64 -25.36 15.53
C ASP A 124 -4.90 -26.68 14.77
N GLY A 125 -3.99 -27.08 13.87
CA GLY A 125 -4.16 -28.25 13.00
C GLY A 125 -3.53 -29.56 13.46
N GLN A 126 -2.81 -29.60 14.59
CA GLN A 126 -2.01 -30.76 14.98
C GLN A 126 -2.32 -31.23 16.40
N GLY A 127 -3.47 -31.88 16.56
CA GLY A 127 -3.90 -32.40 17.85
C GLY A 127 -5.18 -33.22 17.80
N MET A 128 -5.29 -34.17 16.87
CA MET A 128 -6.41 -35.12 16.89
C MET A 128 -6.04 -36.46 16.22
N GLU A 129 -4.94 -37.07 16.65
CA GLU A 129 -4.66 -38.49 16.39
C GLU A 129 -4.17 -39.11 17.69
N ASP A 130 -5.11 -39.48 18.58
CA ASP A 130 -4.89 -40.50 19.60
C ASP A 130 -6.26 -40.94 20.16
N GLN A 131 -7.00 -41.66 19.32
CA GLN A 131 -7.99 -42.63 19.78
C GLN A 131 -7.89 -43.86 18.88
N SER A 132 -7.19 -44.90 19.34
CA SER A 132 -7.57 -46.32 19.19
C SER A 132 -6.38 -47.22 19.55
N SER A 133 -6.40 -47.79 20.77
CA SER A 133 -6.58 -49.23 21.05
C SER A 133 -6.09 -49.60 22.44
#